data_AF-A0A821AWD1-F1
#
_entry.id   AF-A0A821AWD1-F1
#
_cell.length_a   1.000
_cell.length_b   1.000
_cell.length_c   1.000
_cell.angle_alpha   90.00
_cell.angle_beta   90.00
_cell.angle_gamma   90.00
#
_symmetry.space_group_name_H-M   'P 1'
#
loop_
_entity.id
_entity.type
_entity.pdbx_description
1 polymer ?
#
loop_
_entity_poly.entity_id
_entity_poly.type
_entity_poly.pdbx_seq_one_letter_code
_entity_poly.pdbx_strand_id
1 'polypeptide(L)' 'MLATCLHFLRGTPYIYQGEEIGMTNVRFPTLADYRNIETINFHRDALESGFTLEKIMAGIYAKSRDNARTPMQWSG' A
#
# COMPACT_ATOMS: atom_id res chain seq x y z
N MET A 1 10.38 -0.39 16.84
CA MET A 1 10.61 1.06 17.03
C MET A 1 9.29 1.85 16.86
N LEU A 2 8.60 1.76 15.71
CA LEU A 2 7.32 2.46 15.49
C LEU A 2 6.20 2.09 16.48
N ALA A 3 5.98 0.80 16.75
CA ALA A 3 4.95 0.35 17.70
C ALA A 3 5.15 0.97 19.10
N THR A 4 6.38 0.98 19.61
CA THR A 4 6.72 1.63 20.89
C THR A 4 6.41 3.12 20.88
N CYS A 5 6.73 3.83 19.79
CA CYS A 5 6.46 5.26 19.69
C CYS A 5 4.97 5.59 19.71
N LEU A 6 4.13 4.78 19.07
CA LEU A 6 2.69 5.04 18.99
C LEU A 6 1.95 4.58 20.26
N HIS A 7 2.26 3.38 20.77
CA HIS A 7 1.50 2.74 21.85
C HIS A 7 1.77 3.32 23.25
N PHE A 8 2.89 4.00 23.46
CA PHE A 8 3.23 4.62 24.75
C PHE A 8 2.74 6.08 24.87
N LEU A 9 2.01 6.59 23.89
CA LEU A 9 1.31 7.87 23.98
C LEU A 9 -0.01 7.70 24.75
N ARG A 10 -0.51 8.78 25.38
CA ARG A 10 -1.83 8.76 26.01
C ARG A 10 -2.93 8.69 24.95
N GLY A 11 -3.70 7.61 24.93
CA GLY A 11 -4.82 7.42 24.03
C GLY A 11 -5.29 5.97 24.00
N THR A 12 -6.11 5.63 23.00
CA THR A 12 -6.53 4.25 22.73
C THR A 12 -5.80 3.77 21.49
N PRO A 13 -4.87 2.80 21.59
CA PRO A 13 -4.14 2.28 20.44
C PRO A 13 -5.05 1.42 19.54
N TYR A 14 -4.81 1.49 18.23
CA TYR A 14 -5.43 0.63 17.22
C TYR A 14 -4.30 -0.07 16.46
N ILE A 15 -4.51 -1.34 16.13
CA ILE A 15 -3.57 -2.15 15.35
C ILE A 15 -4.31 -2.60 14.08
N TYR A 16 -3.69 -2.42 12.92
CA TYR A 16 -4.23 -2.96 11.66
C TYR A 16 -3.75 -4.39 11.41
N GLN A 17 -4.57 -5.23 10.78
CA GLN A 17 -4.21 -6.62 10.50
C GLN A 17 -2.89 -6.71 9.72
N GLY A 18 -1.93 -7.47 10.24
CA GLY A 18 -0.61 -7.62 9.64
C GLY A 18 0.44 -6.65 10.16
N GLU A 19 0.06 -5.57 10.84
CA GLU A 19 1.00 -4.64 11.50
C GLU A 19 1.81 -5.35 12.58
N GLU A 20 1.19 -6.27 13.32
CA GLU A 20 1.79 -7.00 14.43
C GLU A 20 2.89 -7.98 13.99
N ILE A 21 2.83 -8.44 12.73
CA ILE A 21 3.87 -9.27 12.10
C ILE A 21 4.77 -8.47 11.14
N GLY A 22 4.58 -7.16 11.05
CA GLY A 22 5.38 -6.28 10.20
C GLY A 22 5.19 -6.49 8.70
N MET A 23 3.95 -6.73 8.24
CA MET A 23 3.63 -6.79 6.81
C MET A 23 4.09 -5.53 6.08
N THR A 24 4.60 -5.69 4.86
CA THR A 24 5.15 -4.61 4.03
C THR A 24 4.34 -4.37 2.78
N ASN A 25 4.55 -3.21 2.14
CA ASN A 25 3.98 -2.92 0.82
C ASN A 25 4.35 -3.97 -0.22
N VAL A 26 3.48 -4.13 -1.22
CA VAL A 26 3.70 -4.98 -2.39
C VAL A 26 4.16 -4.19 -3.61
N ARG A 27 4.87 -4.89 -4.50
CA ARG A 27 5.30 -4.36 -5.80
C ARG A 27 4.93 -5.35 -6.88
N PHE A 28 3.65 -5.36 -7.26
CA PHE A 28 3.22 -6.22 -8.36
C PHE A 28 3.76 -5.67 -9.69
N PRO A 29 4.21 -6.55 -10.61
CA PRO A 29 4.84 -6.12 -11.85
C PRO A 29 3.85 -5.48 -12.82
N THR A 30 2.55 -5.79 -12.71
CA THR A 30 1.53 -5.32 -13.65
C THR A 30 0.39 -4.60 -12.93
N LEU A 31 -0.22 -3.62 -13.61
CA LEU A 31 -1.43 -2.96 -13.12
C LEU A 31 -2.59 -3.95 -12.95
N ALA A 32 -2.60 -5.05 -13.71
CA ALA A 32 -3.63 -6.08 -13.69
C ALA A 32 -3.69 -6.86 -12.36
N ASP A 33 -2.69 -6.74 -11.49
CA ASP A 33 -2.68 -7.34 -10.16
C ASP A 33 -3.26 -6.40 -9.10
N TYR A 34 -3.42 -5.11 -9.43
CA TYR A 34 -4.09 -4.14 -8.58
C TYR A 34 -5.61 -4.22 -8.74
N ARG A 35 -6.35 -3.93 -7.66
CA ARG A 35 -7.82 -4.06 -7.61
C ARG A 35 -8.50 -2.76 -7.24
N ASN A 36 -7.78 -1.81 -6.62
CA ASN A 36 -8.34 -0.54 -6.22
C ASN A 36 -8.66 0.36 -7.43
N ILE A 37 -9.93 0.75 -7.55
CA ILE A 37 -10.44 1.69 -8.56
C ILE A 37 -9.65 3.01 -8.59
N GLU A 38 -9.23 3.53 -7.43
CA GLU A 38 -8.43 4.76 -7.32
C GLU A 38 -7.05 4.58 -7.97
N THR A 39 -6.43 3.42 -7.80
CA THR A 39 -5.13 3.09 -8.41
C THR A 39 -5.25 2.97 -9.93
N ILE A 40 -6.32 2.33 -10.41
CA ILE A 40 -6.59 2.17 -11.85
C ILE A 40 -6.87 3.53 -12.50
N ASN A 41 -7.71 4.37 -11.87
CA ASN A 41 -8.00 5.72 -12.36
C ASN A 41 -6.75 6.60 -12.35
N PHE A 42 -5.99 6.61 -11.25
CA PHE A 42 -4.73 7.35 -11.16
C PHE A 42 -3.75 6.96 -12.28
N HIS A 43 -3.60 5.66 -12.55
CA HIS A 43 -2.74 5.19 -13.63
C HIS A 43 -3.17 5.75 -14.99
N ARG A 44 -4.48 5.68 -15.31
CA ARG A 44 -5.02 6.22 -16.57
C ARG A 44 -4.79 7.73 -16.67
N ASP A 45 -5.20 8.48 -15.65
CA ASP A 45 -5.18 9.94 -15.68
C ASP A 45 -3.72 10.46 -15.73
N ALA A 46 -2.78 9.77 -15.06
CA ALA A 46 -1.37 10.12 -15.10
C ALA A 46 -0.72 9.76 -16.45
N LEU A 47 -1.14 8.66 -17.08
CA LEU A 47 -0.68 8.30 -18.43
C LEU A 47 -1.15 9.32 -19.47
N GLU A 48 -2.42 9.75 -19.39
CA GLU A 48 -2.98 10.81 -20.24
C GLU A 48 -2.29 12.16 -20.01
N SER A 49 -1.82 12.43 -18.79
CA SER A 49 -1.03 13.61 -18.44
C SER A 49 0.43 13.52 -18.88
N GLY A 50 0.86 12.44 -19.53
CA GLY A 50 2.19 12.29 -20.11
C GLY A 50 3.28 11.83 -19.14
N PHE A 51 2.94 11.29 -17.97
CA PHE A 51 3.94 10.71 -17.07
C PHE A 51 4.48 9.39 -17.60
N THR A 52 5.75 9.10 -17.33
CA THR A 52 6.34 7.79 -17.68
C THR A 52 5.76 6.70 -16.80
N LEU A 53 5.66 5.50 -17.35
CA LEU A 53 5.16 4.33 -16.62
C LEU A 53 5.97 4.09 -15.35
N GLU A 54 7.30 4.28 -15.35
CA GLU A 54 8.09 4.07 -14.13
C GLU A 54 7.69 5.04 -13.01
N LYS A 55 7.44 6.32 -13.35
CA LYS A 55 6.99 7.32 -12.35
C LYS A 55 5.61 6.99 -11.82
N ILE A 56 4.70 6.56 -12.70
CA ILE A 56 3.34 6.16 -12.31
C ILE A 56 3.41 4.97 -11.35
N MET A 57 4.13 3.92 -11.73
CA MET A 57 4.26 2.71 -10.92
C MET A 57 4.99 2.98 -9.59
N ALA A 58 6.01 3.84 -9.56
CA ALA A 58 6.65 4.26 -8.32
C ALA A 58 5.66 4.93 -7.36
N GLY A 59 4.76 5.77 -7.88
CA GLY A 59 3.67 6.36 -7.10
C GLY A 59 2.68 5.33 -6.58
N ILE A 60 2.30 4.35 -7.41
CA ILE A 60 1.41 3.24 -7.04
C ILE A 60 2.02 2.39 -5.93
N TYR A 61 3.29 2.00 -6.04
CA TYR A 61 3.99 1.23 -5.02
C TYR A 61 4.06 1.95 -3.67
N ALA A 62 4.17 3.28 -3.69
CA ALA A 62 4.23 4.08 -2.48
C ALA A 62 2.86 4.33 -1.84
N LYS A 63 1.79 4.46 -2.64
CA LYS A 63 0.52 5.06 -2.16
C LYS A 63 -0.73 4.20 -2.37
N SER A 64 -0.68 3.13 -3.17
CA SER A 64 -1.87 2.33 -3.42
C SER A 64 -2.40 1.71 -2.12
N ARG A 65 -3.72 1.80 -1.92
CA ARG A 65 -4.38 1.12 -0.78
C ARG A 65 -4.32 -0.40 -0.88
N ASP A 66 -4.03 -0.95 -2.07
CA ASP A 66 -3.86 -2.39 -2.24
C ASP A 66 -2.67 -2.92 -1.43
N ASN A 67 -1.69 -2.07 -1.07
CA ASN A 67 -0.60 -2.41 -0.15
C ASN A 67 -1.08 -2.93 1.21
N ALA A 68 -2.19 -2.37 1.73
CA ALA A 68 -2.77 -2.77 3.00
C ALA A 68 -3.88 -3.83 2.85
N ARG A 69 -4.17 -4.30 1.63
CA ARG A 69 -5.32 -5.18 1.34
C ARG A 69 -4.89 -6.54 0.78
N THR A 70 -3.61 -6.84 0.82
CA THR A 70 -3.13 -8.17 0.47
C THR A 70 -3.58 -9.19 1.52
N PRO A 71 -3.69 -10.48 1.15
CA PRO A 71 -4.12 -11.51 2.09
C PRO A 71 -3.25 -11.54 3.36
N MET A 72 -3.88 -11.73 4.51
CA MET A 72 -3.16 -11.93 5.78
C MET A 72 -2.23 -13.15 5.69
N GLN A 73 -0.99 -12.98 6.15
CA GLN A 73 0.04 -14.01 6.11
C GLN A 73 -0.05 -14.96 7.32
N TRP A 74 -1.00 -15.89 7.29
CA TRP A 74 -1.25 -16.82 8.40
C TRP A 74 -0.11 -17.81 8.68
N SER A 75 0.70 -18.13 7.68
CA SER A 75 1.79 -19.09 7.75
C SER A 75 2.96 -18.68 6.85
N GLY A 76 4.13 -19.23 7.12
CA GLY A 76 5.35 -19.12 6.31
C GLY A 76 6.01 -20.47 6.11
#